data_AF-A0A328P713-F1
#
_entry.id   AF-A0A328P713-F1
#
_cell.length_a   1.000
_cell.length_b   1.000
_cell.length_c   1.000
_cell.angle_alpha   90.00
_cell.angle_beta   90.00
_cell.angle_gamma   90.00
#
_symmetry.space_group_name_H-M   'P 1'
#
loop_
_entity.id
_entity.type
_entity.pdbx_description
1 polymer ?
#
loop_
_entity_poly.entity_id
_entity_poly.type
_entity_poly.pdbx_seq_one_letter_code
_entity_poly.pdbx_strand_id
1 'polypeptide(L)'
;MNGPWRFHLGDDARWSSPDFDDSAWETVDLTPAPGAHDGDVGLPGYVTGWNQRGHAGYTGYAWYRMKVTVESGPGTQLALAGPTLVDSTYQLYVDGKLLGGPGVFTGTSPTVYGVRPTRFLLPPTSSTGGQTFVIAFRVWMDPMDAGGESGGIHVAPTIGDAEGVHRLLQVQWLQTFKGYVVDAAEPFAFVVLAIMVWGLMASRSGDRHGWLIAALLSLALMRVNQVLFYWTPYLSLRCYDAAVTVILRPLVLATWTLAWRDWFRLERSPWQRRLIGVLTLAYIAFALVGRPWFPLETTHAFKAATDIAIQSVRLAFAALYLIIIGLGLRRPARPSTCLAALAAILVGIGLFATELNALGIPGIWFPYGTGVARGQYAYAAFIALLFALILLRSTGYARARQKDDSDALLHASPSERTR
;
A
#
# COMPACT_ATOMS: atom_id res chain seq x y z
N MET A 1 -16.23 -13.26 -18.34
CA MET A 1 -17.43 -12.64 -18.95
C MET A 1 -17.02 -11.31 -19.56
N ASN A 2 -16.33 -11.37 -20.71
CA ASN A 2 -15.53 -10.22 -21.15
C ASN A 2 -16.38 -9.14 -21.84
N GLY A 3 -17.44 -9.52 -22.55
CA GLY A 3 -18.31 -8.54 -23.18
C GLY A 3 -19.24 -9.18 -24.21
N PRO A 4 -20.06 -8.36 -24.87
CA PRO A 4 -20.23 -6.92 -24.63
C PRO A 4 -21.00 -6.62 -23.33
N TRP A 5 -20.52 -5.67 -22.53
CA TRP A 5 -21.25 -5.07 -21.41
C TRP A 5 -21.95 -3.79 -21.86
N ARG A 6 -23.16 -3.53 -21.37
CA ARG A 6 -23.82 -2.22 -21.48
C ARG A 6 -23.35 -1.30 -20.37
N PHE A 7 -22.92 -0.09 -20.70
CA PHE A 7 -22.28 0.85 -19.79
C PHE A 7 -22.98 2.21 -19.79
N HIS A 8 -23.13 2.80 -18.60
CA HIS A 8 -23.73 4.14 -18.46
C HIS A 8 -23.20 4.86 -17.21
N LEU A 9 -22.91 6.16 -17.34
CA LEU A 9 -22.52 7.01 -16.21
C LEU A 9 -23.74 7.48 -15.41
N GLY A 10 -23.55 7.78 -14.13
CA GLY A 10 -24.60 8.25 -13.24
C GLY A 10 -25.17 7.13 -12.38
N ASP A 11 -26.28 7.42 -11.71
CA ASP A 11 -26.85 6.52 -10.71
C ASP A 11 -28.38 6.51 -10.73
N ASP A 12 -28.96 5.37 -11.10
CA ASP A 12 -30.39 5.11 -10.98
C ASP A 12 -30.63 3.67 -10.57
N ALA A 13 -31.30 3.47 -9.43
CA ALA A 13 -31.59 2.13 -8.90
C ALA A 13 -32.44 1.27 -9.86
N ARG A 14 -33.22 1.89 -10.75
CA ARG A 14 -34.03 1.20 -11.77
C ARG A 14 -33.16 0.43 -12.76
N TRP A 15 -31.90 0.83 -12.93
CA TRP A 15 -30.93 0.16 -13.80
C TRP A 15 -30.44 -1.19 -13.26
N SER A 16 -30.94 -1.66 -12.12
CA SER A 16 -30.77 -3.06 -11.69
C SER A 16 -31.84 -4.00 -12.26
N SER A 17 -32.98 -3.46 -12.69
CA SER A 17 -34.15 -4.25 -13.11
C SER A 17 -33.88 -5.11 -14.35
N PRO A 18 -34.36 -6.37 -14.42
CA PRO A 18 -34.23 -7.21 -15.61
C PRO A 18 -35.02 -6.66 -16.82
N ASP A 19 -36.09 -5.90 -16.58
CA ASP A 19 -36.97 -5.35 -17.61
C ASP A 19 -36.51 -3.99 -18.15
N PHE A 20 -35.43 -3.42 -17.60
CA PHE A 20 -34.89 -2.15 -18.08
C PHE A 20 -34.26 -2.30 -19.47
N ASP A 21 -34.61 -1.40 -20.39
CA ASP A 21 -34.05 -1.32 -21.73
C ASP A 21 -32.72 -0.54 -21.72
N ASP A 22 -31.62 -1.27 -21.87
CA ASP A 22 -30.26 -0.75 -21.95
C ASP A 22 -29.72 -0.72 -23.40
N SER A 23 -30.59 -0.83 -24.41
CA SER A 23 -30.18 -0.86 -25.82
C SER A 23 -29.43 0.40 -26.28
N ALA A 24 -29.78 1.55 -25.70
CA ALA A 24 -29.14 2.84 -25.97
C ALA A 24 -27.82 3.07 -25.21
N TRP A 25 -27.44 2.16 -24.31
CA TRP A 25 -26.20 2.30 -23.52
C TRP A 25 -24.96 1.99 -24.36
N GLU A 26 -23.85 2.62 -23.96
CA GLU A 26 -22.52 2.34 -24.52
C GLU A 26 -22.18 0.86 -24.37
N THR A 27 -21.41 0.32 -25.31
CA THR A 27 -20.88 -1.04 -25.21
C THR A 27 -19.42 -1.04 -24.79
N VAL A 28 -19.11 -1.80 -23.75
CA VAL A 28 -17.76 -1.99 -23.22
C VAL A 28 -17.34 -3.45 -23.37
N ASP A 29 -16.13 -3.66 -23.90
CA ASP A 29 -15.44 -4.95 -23.87
C ASP A 29 -14.33 -4.90 -22.80
N LEU A 30 -14.36 -5.90 -21.92
CA LEU A 30 -13.40 -6.17 -20.86
C LEU A 30 -12.44 -7.31 -21.25
N THR A 31 -12.28 -7.59 -22.55
CA THR A 31 -11.27 -8.54 -23.03
C THR A 31 -9.88 -7.93 -22.86
N PRO A 32 -9.01 -8.53 -22.03
CA PRO A 32 -7.66 -8.03 -21.81
C PRO A 32 -6.76 -8.34 -23.01
N ALA A 33 -5.79 -7.46 -23.28
CA ALA A 33 -4.72 -7.78 -24.21
C ALA A 33 -3.89 -8.96 -23.67
N PRO A 34 -3.31 -9.82 -24.55
CA PRO A 34 -2.46 -10.92 -24.11
C PRO A 34 -1.33 -10.42 -23.19
N GLY A 35 -1.19 -11.03 -22.01
CA GLY A 35 -0.18 -10.65 -21.02
C GLY A 35 -0.50 -9.39 -20.22
N ALA A 36 -1.66 -8.75 -20.40
CA ALA A 36 -2.05 -7.58 -19.63
C ALA A 36 -2.23 -7.92 -18.13
N HIS A 37 -1.65 -7.08 -17.29
CA HIS A 37 -1.73 -7.17 -15.84
C HIS A 37 -1.83 -5.76 -15.23
N ASP A 38 -2.26 -5.68 -13.97
CA ASP A 38 -2.31 -4.40 -13.26
C ASP A 38 -0.90 -3.85 -12.97
N GLY A 39 -0.84 -2.55 -12.68
CA GLY A 39 0.41 -1.86 -12.37
C GLY A 39 0.94 -2.07 -10.96
N ASP A 40 0.27 -2.86 -10.12
CA ASP A 40 0.60 -3.03 -8.70
C ASP A 40 1.21 -4.40 -8.42
N VAL A 41 0.38 -5.46 -8.34
CA VAL A 41 0.83 -6.79 -7.90
C VAL A 41 0.97 -7.82 -9.03
N GLY A 42 0.58 -7.46 -10.25
CA GLY A 42 0.60 -8.34 -11.42
C GLY A 42 -0.66 -9.19 -11.56
N LEU A 43 -1.82 -8.70 -11.12
CA LEU A 43 -3.12 -9.33 -11.36
C LEU A 43 -3.36 -9.42 -12.87
N PRO A 44 -3.54 -10.62 -13.43
CA PRO A 44 -3.75 -10.79 -14.86
C PRO A 44 -5.15 -10.36 -15.28
N GLY A 45 -5.31 -10.15 -16.58
CA GLY A 45 -6.61 -9.87 -17.17
C GLY A 45 -7.05 -8.42 -17.01
N TYR A 46 -6.09 -7.51 -16.85
CA TYR A 46 -6.31 -6.08 -16.71
C TYR A 46 -6.79 -5.45 -18.02
N VAL A 47 -7.77 -4.57 -17.91
CA VAL A 47 -8.17 -3.60 -18.94
C VAL A 47 -8.17 -2.20 -18.36
N THR A 48 -7.96 -1.18 -19.21
CA THR A 48 -8.04 0.22 -18.78
C THR A 48 -9.47 0.61 -18.42
N GLY A 49 -9.58 1.55 -17.47
CA GLY A 49 -10.84 2.08 -16.98
C GLY A 49 -11.50 3.10 -17.90
N TRP A 50 -12.67 3.61 -17.49
CA TRP A 50 -13.47 4.52 -18.32
C TRP A 50 -12.78 5.86 -18.65
N ASN A 51 -11.77 6.28 -17.86
CA ASN A 51 -11.01 7.49 -18.20
C ASN A 51 -10.27 7.36 -19.55
N GLN A 52 -9.90 6.13 -19.94
CA GLN A 52 -9.29 5.83 -21.23
C GLN A 52 -10.32 5.40 -22.29
N ARG A 53 -11.61 5.55 -21.99
CA ARG A 53 -12.74 5.17 -22.86
C ARG A 53 -13.70 6.35 -23.08
N GLY A 54 -13.17 7.56 -23.15
CA GLY A 54 -13.95 8.77 -23.47
C GLY A 54 -14.55 9.50 -22.26
N HIS A 55 -14.37 8.99 -21.03
CA HIS A 55 -14.94 9.57 -19.82
C HIS A 55 -13.87 10.15 -18.88
N ALA A 56 -12.85 10.79 -19.45
CA ALA A 56 -11.69 11.29 -18.72
C ALA A 56 -12.07 12.28 -17.60
N GLY A 57 -11.60 11.99 -16.38
CA GLY A 57 -11.82 12.81 -15.19
C GLY A 57 -13.17 12.56 -14.51
N TYR A 58 -14.00 11.65 -15.02
CA TYR A 58 -15.25 11.31 -14.38
C TYR A 58 -15.03 10.47 -13.12
N THR A 59 -15.60 10.94 -12.02
CA THR A 59 -15.69 10.24 -10.72
C THR A 59 -17.14 10.16 -10.29
N GLY A 60 -17.50 9.16 -9.49
CA GLY A 60 -18.86 8.95 -9.03
C GLY A 60 -19.41 7.62 -9.50
N TYR A 61 -20.72 7.57 -9.74
CA TYR A 61 -21.41 6.32 -10.08
C TYR A 61 -21.34 6.01 -11.58
N ALA A 62 -21.24 4.72 -11.88
CA ALA A 62 -21.50 4.18 -13.20
C ALA A 62 -22.06 2.77 -13.10
N TRP A 63 -22.70 2.30 -14.16
CA TRP A 63 -23.36 1.01 -14.20
C TRP A 63 -22.88 0.17 -15.38
N TYR A 64 -22.73 -1.13 -15.13
CA TYR A 64 -22.44 -2.15 -16.14
C TYR A 64 -23.57 -3.18 -16.12
N ARG A 65 -24.15 -3.51 -17.27
CA ARG A 65 -25.23 -4.51 -17.40
C ARG A 65 -24.90 -5.56 -18.46
N MET A 66 -25.25 -6.81 -18.20
CA MET A 66 -25.11 -7.91 -19.15
C MET A 66 -26.24 -8.92 -18.96
N LYS A 67 -26.85 -9.35 -20.07
CA LYS A 67 -27.72 -10.53 -20.10
C LYS A 67 -26.87 -11.73 -20.50
N VAL A 68 -26.83 -12.76 -19.65
CA VAL A 68 -26.01 -13.95 -19.89
C VAL A 68 -26.87 -15.20 -19.76
N THR A 69 -26.79 -16.08 -20.76
CA THR A 69 -27.41 -17.41 -20.71
C THR A 69 -26.35 -18.44 -20.38
N VAL A 70 -26.56 -19.21 -19.32
CA VAL A 70 -25.63 -20.26 -18.84
C VAL A 70 -26.33 -21.60 -18.91
N GLU A 71 -25.70 -22.56 -19.58
CA GLU A 71 -26.16 -23.94 -19.59
C GLU A 71 -25.56 -24.69 -18.40
N SER A 72 -26.40 -25.38 -17.63
CA SER A 72 -25.95 -26.16 -16.48
C SER A 72 -26.79 -27.42 -16.29
N GLY A 73 -26.18 -28.47 -15.75
CA GLY A 73 -26.87 -29.73 -15.44
C GLY A 73 -27.91 -29.58 -14.31
N PRO A 74 -28.88 -30.50 -14.20
CA PRO A 74 -29.90 -30.47 -13.15
C PRO A 74 -29.28 -30.40 -11.76
N GLY A 75 -29.76 -29.49 -10.91
CA GLY A 75 -29.29 -29.34 -9.53
C GLY A 75 -27.89 -28.73 -9.36
N THR A 76 -27.26 -28.26 -10.45
CA THR A 76 -25.96 -27.58 -10.37
C THR A 76 -26.16 -26.19 -9.76
N GLN A 77 -25.53 -25.94 -8.61
CA GLN A 77 -25.51 -24.60 -8.02
C GLN A 77 -24.53 -23.71 -8.81
N LEU A 78 -25.05 -22.63 -9.39
CA LEU A 78 -24.22 -21.62 -10.06
C LEU A 78 -23.73 -20.55 -9.07
N ALA A 79 -22.58 -19.98 -9.38
CA ALA A 79 -22.00 -18.86 -8.66
C ALA A 79 -21.31 -17.87 -9.61
N LEU A 80 -21.09 -16.66 -9.12
CA LEU A 80 -20.31 -15.62 -9.77
C LEU A 80 -19.10 -15.29 -8.89
N ALA A 81 -17.91 -15.38 -9.46
CA ALA A 81 -16.72 -14.70 -8.95
C ALA A 81 -16.81 -13.24 -9.33
N GLY A 82 -16.87 -12.36 -8.33
CA GLY A 82 -16.83 -10.91 -8.56
C GLY A 82 -15.55 -10.49 -9.28
N PRO A 83 -15.55 -9.32 -9.93
CA PRO A 83 -14.33 -8.76 -10.48
C PRO A 83 -13.28 -8.61 -9.37
N THR A 84 -12.05 -9.07 -9.62
CA THR A 84 -10.95 -9.01 -8.65
C THR A 84 -10.32 -7.63 -8.56
N LEU A 85 -10.55 -6.79 -9.57
CA LEU A 85 -10.08 -5.42 -9.59
C LEU A 85 -11.17 -4.51 -10.18
N VAL A 86 -11.65 -3.60 -9.34
CA VAL A 86 -12.56 -2.51 -9.67
C VAL A 86 -12.04 -1.29 -8.92
N ASP A 87 -11.99 -0.14 -9.56
CA ASP A 87 -11.59 1.07 -8.85
C ASP A 87 -12.60 1.45 -7.78
N SER A 88 -12.08 1.77 -6.60
CA SER A 88 -12.83 2.01 -5.38
C SER A 88 -13.76 0.86 -4.96
N THR A 89 -15.00 0.77 -5.48
CA THR A 89 -15.95 -0.25 -5.01
C THR A 89 -17.15 -0.51 -5.93
N TYR A 90 -17.92 -1.58 -5.68
CA TYR A 90 -19.13 -1.92 -6.42
C TYR A 90 -20.22 -2.59 -5.56
N GLN A 91 -21.45 -2.59 -6.09
CA GLN A 91 -22.54 -3.51 -5.72
C GLN A 91 -22.93 -4.37 -6.92
N LEU A 92 -23.20 -5.64 -6.67
CA LEU A 92 -23.69 -6.61 -7.64
C LEU A 92 -25.20 -6.83 -7.45
N TYR A 93 -25.93 -6.72 -8.55
CA TYR A 93 -27.33 -7.10 -8.66
C TYR A 93 -27.49 -8.22 -9.68
N VAL A 94 -28.37 -9.18 -9.36
CA VAL A 94 -28.78 -10.24 -10.28
C VAL A 94 -30.30 -10.26 -10.32
N ASP A 95 -30.87 -10.10 -11.52
CA ASP A 95 -32.31 -10.01 -11.76
C ASP A 95 -32.99 -8.98 -10.84
N GLY A 96 -32.37 -7.81 -10.69
CA GLY A 96 -32.83 -6.72 -9.82
C GLY A 96 -32.58 -6.90 -8.32
N LYS A 97 -32.10 -8.06 -7.86
CA LYS A 97 -31.84 -8.33 -6.44
C LYS A 97 -30.37 -8.06 -6.10
N LEU A 98 -30.13 -7.27 -5.05
CA LEU A 98 -28.78 -7.01 -4.53
C LEU A 98 -28.18 -8.30 -3.93
N LEU A 99 -27.04 -8.75 -4.44
CA LEU A 99 -26.28 -9.88 -3.89
C LEU A 99 -25.14 -9.44 -2.97
N GLY A 100 -24.68 -8.19 -3.07
CA GLY A 100 -23.67 -7.61 -2.19
C GLY A 100 -22.53 -6.94 -2.94
N GLY A 101 -21.41 -6.70 -2.26
CA GLY A 101 -20.24 -6.04 -2.81
C GLY A 101 -19.24 -5.68 -1.71
N PRO A 102 -18.02 -5.23 -2.05
CA PRO A 102 -17.00 -4.89 -1.05
C PRO A 102 -17.27 -3.59 -0.28
N GLY A 103 -18.10 -2.68 -0.81
CA GLY A 103 -18.38 -1.38 -0.22
C GLY A 103 -19.67 -1.30 0.59
N VAL A 104 -19.81 -0.23 1.37
CA VAL A 104 -21.05 0.10 2.10
C VAL A 104 -21.67 1.33 1.47
N PHE A 105 -22.80 1.15 0.78
CA PHE A 105 -23.48 2.18 -0.02
C PHE A 105 -24.57 2.88 0.80
N THR A 106 -24.17 3.44 1.96
CA THR A 106 -25.04 4.22 2.84
C THR A 106 -24.55 5.67 2.93
N GLY A 107 -25.47 6.62 3.15
CA GLY A 107 -25.13 8.04 3.26
C GLY A 107 -24.94 8.75 1.90
N THR A 108 -24.25 9.89 1.92
CA THR A 108 -24.04 10.75 0.74
C THR A 108 -22.97 10.23 -0.22
N SER A 109 -22.04 9.40 0.26
CA SER A 109 -21.05 8.71 -0.58
C SER A 109 -20.70 7.36 0.04
N PRO A 110 -20.47 6.31 -0.76
CA PRO A 110 -20.13 4.99 -0.25
C PRO A 110 -18.87 4.96 0.61
N THR A 111 -18.85 4.09 1.62
CA THR A 111 -17.61 3.73 2.31
C THR A 111 -16.91 2.65 1.49
N VAL A 112 -15.71 3.00 1.03
CA VAL A 112 -14.89 2.16 0.15
C VAL A 112 -13.97 1.26 0.97
N TYR A 113 -13.88 -0.01 0.57
CA TYR A 113 -12.93 -1.00 1.07
C TYR A 113 -12.25 -1.67 -0.14
N GLY A 114 -11.03 -2.16 0.06
CA GLY A 114 -10.28 -2.87 -0.97
C GLY A 114 -11.10 -4.01 -1.60
N VAL A 115 -11.16 -4.02 -2.93
CA VAL A 115 -11.80 -5.09 -3.70
C VAL A 115 -11.00 -6.39 -3.52
N ARG A 116 -11.72 -7.49 -3.27
CA ARG A 116 -11.14 -8.80 -2.98
C ARG A 116 -11.86 -9.90 -3.75
N PRO A 117 -11.19 -11.03 -4.02
CA PRO A 117 -11.84 -12.20 -4.60
C PRO A 117 -13.03 -12.63 -3.71
N THR A 118 -14.24 -12.53 -4.27
CA THR A 118 -15.51 -12.75 -3.55
C THR A 118 -16.44 -13.64 -4.37
N ARG A 119 -17.13 -14.58 -3.69
CA ARG A 119 -18.14 -15.45 -4.29
C ARG A 119 -19.54 -14.89 -4.05
N PHE A 120 -20.37 -14.90 -5.09
CA PHE A 120 -21.80 -14.65 -5.00
C PHE A 120 -22.57 -15.87 -5.50
N LEU A 121 -23.42 -16.46 -4.65
CA LEU A 121 -24.28 -17.56 -5.09
C LEU A 121 -25.43 -16.99 -5.92
N LEU A 122 -25.69 -17.61 -7.06
CA LEU A 122 -26.82 -17.23 -7.90
C LEU A 122 -28.10 -17.94 -7.44
N PRO A 123 -29.29 -17.34 -7.64
CA PRO A 123 -30.55 -17.97 -7.28
C PRO A 123 -30.69 -19.38 -7.89
N PRO A 124 -31.16 -20.37 -7.11
CA PRO A 124 -31.24 -21.75 -7.55
C PRO A 124 -32.20 -21.92 -8.73
N THR A 125 -31.83 -22.82 -9.63
CA THR A 125 -32.60 -23.18 -10.83
C THR A 125 -33.73 -24.15 -10.51
N SER A 126 -34.94 -23.87 -11.03
CA SER A 126 -36.08 -24.81 -11.00
C SER A 126 -36.31 -25.56 -12.32
N SER A 127 -35.53 -25.28 -13.37
CA SER A 127 -35.77 -25.82 -14.72
C SER A 127 -34.52 -26.43 -15.34
N THR A 128 -34.73 -27.43 -16.19
CA THR A 128 -33.70 -28.08 -17.00
C THR A 128 -33.47 -27.25 -18.26
N GLY A 129 -32.29 -26.67 -18.45
CA GLY A 129 -31.95 -25.89 -19.66
C GLY A 129 -31.02 -24.70 -19.42
N GLY A 130 -30.82 -23.89 -20.46
CA GLY A 130 -30.06 -22.64 -20.37
C GLY A 130 -30.81 -21.60 -19.54
N GLN A 131 -30.19 -21.10 -18.48
CA GLN A 131 -30.75 -20.06 -17.62
C GLN A 131 -30.19 -18.70 -18.01
N THR A 132 -31.09 -17.72 -18.19
CA THR A 132 -30.69 -16.34 -18.46
C THR A 132 -30.74 -15.51 -17.18
N PHE A 133 -29.66 -14.79 -16.91
CA PHE A 133 -29.55 -13.84 -15.81
C PHE A 133 -29.31 -12.43 -16.35
N VAL A 134 -29.87 -11.43 -15.68
CA VAL A 134 -29.48 -10.03 -15.86
C VAL A 134 -28.52 -9.66 -14.74
N ILE A 135 -27.26 -9.46 -15.08
CA ILE A 135 -26.20 -9.08 -14.15
C ILE A 135 -25.94 -7.59 -14.27
N ALA A 136 -26.03 -6.88 -13.16
CA ALA A 136 -25.75 -5.44 -13.11
C ALA A 136 -24.75 -5.11 -12.00
N PHE A 137 -23.70 -4.37 -12.34
CA PHE A 137 -22.77 -3.79 -11.38
C PHE A 137 -23.04 -2.30 -11.26
N ARG A 138 -23.28 -1.83 -10.04
CA ARG A 138 -23.26 -0.41 -9.67
C ARG A 138 -21.89 -0.09 -9.09
N VAL A 139 -21.07 0.61 -9.85
CA VAL A 139 -19.70 0.98 -9.45
C VAL A 139 -19.69 2.39 -8.90
N TRP A 140 -18.97 2.61 -7.81
CA TRP A 140 -18.65 3.94 -7.30
C TRP A 140 -17.14 4.14 -7.40
N MET A 141 -16.73 5.20 -8.08
CA MET A 141 -15.35 5.66 -8.13
C MET A 141 -15.19 6.87 -7.21
N ASP A 142 -14.42 6.68 -6.15
CA ASP A 142 -14.12 7.75 -5.21
C ASP A 142 -13.16 8.77 -5.85
N PRO A 143 -13.39 10.09 -5.69
CA PRO A 143 -12.46 11.11 -6.18
C PRO A 143 -11.02 10.96 -5.68
N MET A 144 -10.80 10.23 -4.58
CA MET A 144 -9.47 9.87 -4.09
C MET A 144 -8.68 8.97 -5.03
N ASP A 145 -9.34 8.05 -5.73
CA ASP A 145 -8.72 7.07 -6.62
C ASP A 145 -8.63 7.59 -8.08
N ALA A 146 -9.00 8.85 -8.32
CA ALA A 146 -8.95 9.45 -9.64
C ALA A 146 -7.51 9.52 -10.20
N GLY A 147 -7.30 8.91 -11.37
CA GLY A 147 -6.02 8.82 -12.07
C GLY A 147 -6.18 8.70 -13.59
N GLY A 148 -5.07 8.47 -14.29
CA GLY A 148 -5.07 8.44 -15.77
C GLY A 148 -5.87 7.27 -16.35
N GLU A 149 -5.67 6.07 -15.84
CA GLU A 149 -6.32 4.85 -16.34
C GLU A 149 -7.51 4.38 -15.50
N SER A 150 -7.88 5.18 -14.49
CA SER A 150 -8.86 4.79 -13.49
C SER A 150 -10.30 4.77 -14.02
N GLY A 151 -11.13 4.00 -13.35
CA GLY A 151 -12.57 4.00 -13.43
C GLY A 151 -13.12 2.65 -13.84
N GLY A 152 -13.99 2.07 -13.01
CA GLY A 152 -14.77 0.92 -13.42
C GLY A 152 -14.08 -0.42 -13.16
N ILE A 153 -14.49 -1.40 -13.96
CA ILE A 153 -14.06 -2.80 -13.82
C ILE A 153 -12.80 -3.01 -14.66
N HIS A 154 -11.71 -3.42 -14.01
CA HIS A 154 -10.43 -3.71 -14.67
C HIS A 154 -10.22 -5.19 -14.95
N VAL A 155 -10.85 -6.08 -14.18
CA VAL A 155 -10.81 -7.53 -14.41
C VAL A 155 -12.24 -8.04 -14.49
N ALA A 156 -12.60 -8.68 -15.61
CA ALA A 156 -13.95 -9.16 -15.83
C ALA A 156 -14.38 -10.20 -14.77
N PRO A 157 -15.66 -10.20 -14.35
CA PRO A 157 -16.20 -11.27 -13.51
C PRO A 157 -16.30 -12.60 -14.28
N THR A 158 -16.44 -13.68 -13.52
CA THR A 158 -16.57 -15.04 -14.07
C THR A 158 -17.76 -15.75 -13.44
N ILE A 159 -18.61 -16.34 -14.28
CA ILE A 159 -19.74 -17.18 -13.89
C ILE A 159 -19.40 -18.64 -14.16
N GLY A 160 -19.86 -19.54 -13.29
CA GLY A 160 -19.66 -20.97 -13.44
C GLY A 160 -20.37 -21.76 -12.35
N ASP A 161 -20.08 -23.06 -12.27
CA ASP A 161 -20.52 -23.87 -11.14
C ASP A 161 -19.85 -23.40 -9.84
N ALA A 162 -20.53 -23.58 -8.71
CA ALA A 162 -20.09 -23.03 -7.44
C ALA A 162 -18.76 -23.60 -6.94
N GLU A 163 -18.40 -24.81 -7.35
CA GLU A 163 -17.15 -25.48 -6.99
C GLU A 163 -15.99 -24.98 -7.86
N GLY A 164 -16.19 -24.88 -9.18
CA GLY A 164 -15.25 -24.26 -10.11
C GLY A 164 -14.95 -22.81 -9.73
N VAL A 165 -15.97 -22.03 -9.39
CA VAL A 165 -15.81 -20.67 -8.86
C VAL A 165 -15.06 -20.66 -7.53
N HIS A 166 -15.29 -21.63 -6.64
CA HIS A 166 -14.54 -21.72 -5.38
C HIS A 166 -13.04 -21.95 -5.63
N ARG A 167 -12.68 -22.84 -6.56
CA ARG A 167 -11.27 -23.09 -6.93
C ARG A 167 -10.63 -21.88 -7.60
N LEU A 168 -11.36 -21.19 -8.48
CA LEU A 168 -10.89 -19.94 -9.07
C LEU A 168 -10.56 -18.90 -7.98
N LEU A 169 -11.43 -18.75 -6.98
CA LEU A 169 -11.21 -17.81 -5.88
C LEU A 169 -9.99 -18.17 -5.04
N GLN A 170 -9.68 -19.45 -4.83
CA GLN A 170 -8.45 -19.86 -4.15
C GLN A 170 -7.20 -19.41 -4.92
N VAL A 171 -7.21 -19.53 -6.24
CA VAL A 171 -6.11 -19.06 -7.10
C VAL A 171 -5.99 -17.53 -7.06
N GLN A 172 -7.11 -16.82 -7.16
CA GLN A 172 -7.13 -15.35 -7.09
C GLN A 172 -6.64 -14.85 -5.74
N TRP A 173 -7.05 -15.48 -4.63
CA TRP A 173 -6.55 -15.16 -3.29
C TRP A 173 -5.05 -15.43 -3.14
N LEU A 174 -4.54 -16.52 -3.74
CA LEU A 174 -3.11 -16.80 -3.74
C LEU A 174 -2.33 -15.71 -4.49
N GLN A 175 -2.87 -15.17 -5.59
CA GLN A 175 -2.27 -14.05 -6.31
C GLN A 175 -2.26 -12.77 -5.47
N THR A 176 -3.40 -12.41 -4.85
CA THR A 176 -3.46 -11.28 -3.92
C THR A 176 -2.52 -11.45 -2.74
N PHE A 177 -2.39 -12.65 -2.19
CA PHE A 177 -1.45 -12.94 -1.11
C PHE A 177 0.00 -12.74 -1.57
N LYS A 178 0.39 -13.31 -2.72
CA LYS A 178 1.73 -13.16 -3.28
C LYS A 178 2.11 -11.70 -3.50
N GLY A 179 1.18 -10.89 -3.99
CA GLY A 179 1.38 -9.45 -4.22
C GLY A 179 1.77 -8.65 -2.98
N TYR A 180 1.17 -8.99 -1.84
CA TYR A 180 1.33 -8.21 -0.60
C TYR A 180 2.10 -8.93 0.51
N VAL A 181 2.62 -10.15 0.28
CA VAL A 181 3.33 -10.91 1.33
C VAL A 181 4.57 -10.18 1.84
N VAL A 182 5.28 -9.46 0.97
CA VAL A 182 6.45 -8.68 1.35
C VAL A 182 6.05 -7.48 2.23
N ASP A 183 4.89 -6.88 1.95
CA ASP A 183 4.28 -5.83 2.77
C ASP A 183 3.85 -6.30 4.16
N ALA A 184 3.80 -7.62 4.40
CA ALA A 184 3.62 -8.21 5.74
C ALA A 184 4.97 -8.62 6.38
N ALA A 185 5.87 -9.22 5.60
CA ALA A 185 7.15 -9.74 6.08
C ALA A 185 8.13 -8.63 6.50
N GLU A 186 8.23 -7.55 5.74
CA GLU A 186 9.14 -6.43 6.05
C GLU A 186 8.78 -5.70 7.34
N PRO A 187 7.51 -5.30 7.60
CA PRO A 187 7.12 -4.74 8.90
C PRO A 187 7.52 -5.62 10.07
N PHE A 188 7.32 -6.94 9.96
CA PHE A 188 7.72 -7.88 11.00
C PHE A 188 9.23 -7.83 11.24
N ALA A 189 10.04 -7.85 10.17
CA ALA A 189 11.49 -7.72 10.28
C ALA A 189 11.91 -6.38 10.90
N PHE A 190 11.26 -5.26 10.54
CA PHE A 190 11.53 -3.95 11.14
C PHE A 190 11.22 -3.92 12.65
N VAL A 191 10.14 -4.58 13.09
CA VAL A 191 9.80 -4.71 14.51
C VAL A 191 10.86 -5.55 15.25
N VAL A 192 11.31 -6.67 14.66
CA VAL A 192 12.39 -7.48 15.23
C VAL A 192 13.68 -6.65 15.35
N LEU A 193 14.07 -5.92 14.30
CA LEU A 193 15.23 -5.03 14.33
C LEU A 193 15.08 -3.93 15.40
N ALA A 194 13.88 -3.37 15.56
CA ALA A 194 13.60 -2.37 16.60
C ALA A 194 13.79 -2.93 18.02
N ILE A 195 13.33 -4.17 18.27
CA ILE A 195 13.56 -4.89 19.53
C ILE A 195 15.04 -5.16 19.75
N MET A 196 15.78 -5.56 18.71
CA MET A 196 17.23 -5.76 18.81
C MET A 196 17.98 -4.47 19.16
N VAL A 197 17.62 -3.34 18.53
CA VAL A 197 18.19 -2.02 18.85
C VAL A 197 17.84 -1.61 20.29
N TRP A 198 16.61 -1.87 20.73
CA TRP A 198 16.21 -1.62 22.12
C TRP A 198 17.05 -2.43 23.12
N GLY A 199 17.23 -3.73 22.87
CA GLY A 199 18.08 -4.60 23.70
C GLY A 199 19.54 -4.12 23.76
N LEU A 200 20.05 -3.62 22.64
CA LEU A 200 21.37 -3.00 22.57
C LEU A 200 21.44 -1.73 23.44
N MET A 201 20.42 -0.88 23.42
CA MET A 201 20.35 0.33 24.26
C MET A 201 20.25 0.00 25.76
N ALA A 202 19.43 -0.99 26.13
CA ALA A 202 19.30 -1.41 27.53
C ALA A 202 20.63 -1.90 28.13
N SER A 203 21.54 -2.40 27.29
CA SER A 203 22.86 -2.90 27.72
C SER A 203 23.89 -1.78 28.02
N ARG A 204 23.64 -0.51 27.64
CA ARG A 204 24.53 0.62 27.96
C ARG A 204 23.76 1.97 28.02
N SER A 205 23.89 2.69 29.13
CA SER A 205 23.14 3.93 29.47
C SER A 205 23.45 5.19 28.63
N GLY A 206 24.28 5.11 27.58
CA GLY A 206 24.76 6.28 26.83
C GLY A 206 24.32 6.41 25.37
N ASP A 207 23.77 5.36 24.75
CA ASP A 207 23.50 5.32 23.30
C ASP A 207 22.03 5.67 22.99
N ARG A 208 21.79 6.85 22.40
CA ARG A 208 20.44 7.38 22.11
C ARG A 208 19.94 6.95 20.73
N HIS A 209 19.65 5.66 20.52
CA HIS A 209 19.10 5.14 19.26
C HIS A 209 17.55 5.18 19.20
N GLY A 210 16.89 5.94 20.08
CA GLY A 210 15.42 5.99 20.15
C GLY A 210 14.74 6.41 18.85
N TRP A 211 15.36 7.33 18.08
CA TRP A 211 14.83 7.71 16.76
C TRP A 211 14.94 6.61 15.72
N LEU A 212 15.95 5.74 15.79
CA LEU A 212 16.05 4.58 14.89
C LEU A 212 14.93 3.57 15.17
N ILE A 213 14.61 3.34 16.45
CA ILE A 213 13.46 2.52 16.85
C ILE A 213 12.16 3.13 16.34
N ALA A 214 11.96 4.44 16.57
CA ALA A 214 10.78 5.14 16.06
C ALA A 214 10.69 5.09 14.52
N ALA A 215 11.81 5.20 13.81
CA ALA A 215 11.87 5.11 12.36
C ALA A 215 11.49 3.72 11.84
N LEU A 216 12.03 2.66 12.46
CA LEU A 216 11.68 1.28 12.13
C LEU A 216 10.20 0.99 12.39
N LEU A 217 9.68 1.37 13.55
CA LEU A 217 8.27 1.13 13.91
C LEU A 217 7.30 1.95 13.07
N SER A 218 7.61 3.22 12.78
CA SER A 218 6.77 4.05 11.91
C SER A 218 6.75 3.53 10.46
N LEU A 219 7.89 3.06 9.95
CA LEU A 219 7.97 2.43 8.62
C LEU A 219 7.20 1.09 8.59
N ALA A 220 7.33 0.27 9.63
CA ALA A 220 6.56 -0.97 9.78
C ALA A 220 5.05 -0.69 9.79
N LEU A 221 4.63 0.31 10.57
CA LEU A 221 3.23 0.71 10.66
C LEU A 221 2.71 1.25 9.32
N MET A 222 3.49 2.04 8.58
CA MET A 222 3.10 2.53 7.26
C MET A 222 2.91 1.37 6.27
N ARG A 223 3.83 0.40 6.26
CA ARG A 223 3.82 -0.73 5.32
C ARG A 223 2.69 -1.72 5.62
N VAL A 224 2.45 -2.06 6.89
CA VAL A 224 1.39 -3.02 7.27
C VAL A 224 -0.02 -2.53 6.90
N ASN A 225 -0.23 -1.21 6.76
CA ASN A 225 -1.51 -0.67 6.32
C ASN A 225 -1.91 -1.16 4.92
N GLN A 226 -0.97 -1.46 4.02
CA GLN A 226 -1.30 -2.04 2.71
C GLN A 226 -1.95 -3.43 2.87
N VAL A 227 -1.33 -4.27 3.69
CA VAL A 227 -1.84 -5.61 4.01
C VAL A 227 -3.23 -5.52 4.65
N LEU A 228 -3.40 -4.62 5.60
CA LEU A 228 -4.70 -4.41 6.26
C LEU A 228 -5.77 -3.99 5.26
N PHE A 229 -5.45 -3.09 4.31
CA PHE A 229 -6.40 -2.62 3.31
C PHE A 229 -6.80 -3.71 2.31
N TYR A 230 -5.83 -4.43 1.74
CA TYR A 230 -6.09 -5.38 0.67
C TYR A 230 -6.52 -6.77 1.16
N TRP A 231 -6.10 -7.20 2.35
CA TRP A 231 -6.47 -8.53 2.88
C TRP A 231 -7.67 -8.51 3.83
N THR A 232 -8.00 -7.37 4.43
CA THR A 232 -9.01 -7.33 5.50
C THR A 232 -10.18 -6.38 5.22
N PRO A 233 -11.40 -6.69 5.68
CA PRO A 233 -12.57 -5.84 5.48
C PRO A 233 -12.66 -4.65 6.44
N TYR A 234 -11.65 -4.42 7.27
CA TYR A 234 -11.77 -3.49 8.41
C TYR A 234 -11.24 -2.10 8.14
N LEU A 235 -10.33 -1.94 7.17
CA LEU A 235 -9.71 -0.67 6.86
C LEU A 235 -10.36 -0.05 5.62
N SER A 236 -11.11 1.04 5.81
CA SER A 236 -11.68 1.79 4.69
C SER A 236 -10.63 2.63 3.96
N LEU A 237 -10.89 2.99 2.70
CA LEU A 237 -9.99 3.79 1.87
C LEU A 237 -9.68 5.15 2.52
N ARG A 238 -10.69 5.81 3.08
CA ARG A 238 -10.52 7.09 3.78
C ARG A 238 -9.60 6.96 5.00
N CYS A 239 -9.81 5.94 5.83
CA CYS A 239 -8.96 5.68 6.99
C CYS A 239 -7.52 5.32 6.58
N TYR A 240 -7.37 4.49 5.55
CA TYR A 240 -6.08 4.14 4.97
C TYR A 240 -5.33 5.39 4.48
N ASP A 241 -5.96 6.24 3.67
CA ASP A 241 -5.33 7.44 3.13
C ASP A 241 -5.00 8.47 4.20
N ALA A 242 -5.88 8.70 5.18
CA ALA A 242 -5.58 9.58 6.31
C ALA A 242 -4.39 9.03 7.13
N ALA A 243 -4.39 7.74 7.46
CA ALA A 243 -3.30 7.13 8.21
C ALA A 243 -1.99 7.16 7.42
N VAL A 244 -1.98 6.68 6.18
CA VAL A 244 -0.76 6.52 5.38
C VAL A 244 -0.30 7.85 4.80
N THR A 245 -1.15 8.55 4.05
CA THR A 245 -0.71 9.71 3.27
C THR A 245 -0.58 10.97 4.11
N VAL A 246 -1.52 11.22 5.02
CA VAL A 246 -1.53 12.44 5.83
C VAL A 246 -0.59 12.32 7.03
N ILE A 247 -0.59 11.18 7.72
CA ILE A 247 0.12 11.03 9.01
C ILE A 247 1.44 10.28 8.86
N LEU A 248 1.42 9.03 8.39
CA LEU A 248 2.58 8.14 8.47
C LEU A 248 3.69 8.53 7.49
N ARG A 249 3.39 8.87 6.23
CA ARG A 249 4.40 9.31 5.24
C ARG A 249 5.30 10.44 5.77
N PRO A 250 4.78 11.59 6.25
CA PRO A 250 5.65 12.65 6.78
C PRO A 250 6.35 12.27 8.08
N LEU A 251 5.72 11.48 8.95
CA LEU A 251 6.36 10.99 10.17
C LEU A 251 7.55 10.08 9.86
N VAL A 252 7.40 9.17 8.90
CA VAL A 252 8.47 8.26 8.46
C VAL A 252 9.65 9.05 7.88
N LEU A 253 9.39 10.08 7.06
CA LEU A 253 10.46 10.98 6.58
C LEU A 253 11.19 11.66 7.75
N ALA A 254 10.43 12.16 8.72
CA ALA A 254 10.98 12.85 9.88
C ALA A 254 11.83 11.92 10.76
N THR A 255 11.28 10.78 11.17
CA THR A 255 11.92 9.83 12.08
C THR A 255 13.20 9.25 11.46
N TRP A 256 13.20 8.91 10.17
CA TRP A 256 14.43 8.45 9.49
C TRP A 256 15.48 9.55 9.37
N THR A 257 15.08 10.78 9.07
CA THR A 257 16.01 11.91 9.01
C THR A 257 16.65 12.17 10.39
N LEU A 258 15.85 12.09 11.46
CA LEU A 258 16.32 12.22 12.84
C LEU A 258 17.21 11.04 13.26
N ALA A 259 16.85 9.82 12.86
CA ALA A 259 17.60 8.60 13.15
C ALA A 259 19.01 8.66 12.58
N TRP A 260 19.17 9.04 11.31
CA TRP A 260 20.49 9.15 10.70
C TRP A 260 21.29 10.32 11.26
N ARG A 261 20.65 11.46 11.55
CA ARG A 261 21.34 12.58 12.22
C ARG A 261 21.95 12.14 13.55
N ASP A 262 21.18 11.45 14.37
CA ASP A 262 21.62 11.00 15.70
C ASP A 262 22.65 9.86 15.57
N TRP A 263 22.48 8.94 14.61
CA TRP A 263 23.47 7.89 14.30
C TRP A 263 24.84 8.45 13.90
N PHE A 264 24.87 9.47 13.02
CA PHE A 264 26.10 10.16 12.62
C PHE A 264 26.61 11.17 13.67
N ARG A 265 25.91 11.31 14.81
CA ARG A 265 26.24 12.23 15.91
C ARG A 265 26.39 13.68 15.44
N LEU A 266 25.45 14.14 14.62
CA LEU A 266 25.41 15.50 14.07
C LEU A 266 24.65 16.48 14.98
N GLU A 267 24.55 16.18 16.29
CA GLU A 267 23.75 16.90 17.31
C GLU A 267 24.19 18.35 17.61
N ARG A 268 25.09 18.94 16.81
CA ARG A 268 25.70 20.24 17.08
C ARG A 268 24.72 21.43 17.01
N SER A 269 23.59 21.30 16.30
CA SER A 269 22.64 22.42 16.15
C SER A 269 21.18 22.01 16.43
N PRO A 270 20.51 22.65 17.42
CA PRO A 270 19.10 22.37 17.72
C PRO A 270 18.16 22.82 16.60
N TRP A 271 18.62 23.69 15.69
CA TRP A 271 17.83 24.20 14.57
C TRP A 271 17.41 23.08 13.60
N GLN A 272 18.24 22.05 13.40
CA GLN A 272 17.91 20.92 12.53
C GLN A 272 16.68 20.13 13.02
N ARG A 273 16.52 19.96 14.34
CA ARG A 273 15.32 19.31 14.93
C ARG A 273 14.07 20.14 14.66
N ARG A 274 14.17 21.46 14.84
CA ARG A 274 13.06 22.39 14.60
C ARG A 274 12.67 22.41 13.11
N LEU A 275 13.65 22.47 12.22
CA LEU A 275 13.41 22.44 10.77
C LEU A 275 12.67 21.16 10.36
N ILE A 276 13.13 20.00 10.80
CA ILE A 276 12.45 18.72 10.52
C ILE A 276 11.01 18.76 11.03
N GLY A 277 10.79 19.22 12.27
CA GLY A 277 9.44 19.34 12.83
C GLY A 277 8.53 20.29 12.02
N VAL A 278 9.04 21.46 11.60
CA VAL A 278 8.29 22.41 10.76
C VAL A 278 7.95 21.80 9.41
N LEU A 279 8.90 21.13 8.75
CA LEU A 279 8.64 20.44 7.48
C LEU A 279 7.60 19.33 7.62
N THR A 280 7.65 18.54 8.71
CA THR A 280 6.64 17.51 9.00
C THR A 280 5.26 18.10 9.19
N LEU A 281 5.13 19.15 10.00
CA LEU A 281 3.84 19.82 10.24
C LEU A 281 3.29 20.47 8.97
N ALA A 282 4.15 21.11 8.17
CA ALA A 282 3.78 21.68 6.88
C ALA A 282 3.27 20.59 5.93
N TYR A 283 3.97 19.45 5.83
CA TYR A 283 3.51 18.31 5.03
C TYR A 283 2.13 17.86 5.50
N ILE A 284 1.93 17.59 6.80
CA ILE A 284 0.65 17.10 7.35
C ILE A 284 -0.47 18.08 7.01
N ALA A 285 -0.24 19.39 7.17
CA ALA A 285 -1.23 20.42 6.90
C ALA A 285 -1.64 20.44 5.41
N PHE A 286 -0.67 20.48 4.49
CA PHE A 286 -0.97 20.47 3.05
C PHE A 286 -1.58 19.14 2.59
N ALA A 287 -1.12 18.01 3.13
CA ALA A 287 -1.67 16.70 2.84
C ALA A 287 -3.10 16.55 3.34
N LEU A 288 -3.46 17.12 4.49
CA LEU A 288 -4.82 17.09 5.02
C LEU A 288 -5.76 17.96 4.17
N VAL A 289 -5.35 19.18 3.89
CA VAL A 289 -6.18 20.20 3.22
C VAL A 289 -6.36 19.92 1.72
N GLY A 290 -5.39 19.25 1.09
CA GLY A 290 -5.47 18.87 -0.33
C GLY A 290 -6.34 17.64 -0.64
N ARG A 291 -7.02 17.05 0.35
CA ARG A 291 -7.76 15.81 0.16
C ARG A 291 -9.22 16.02 -0.26
N PRO A 292 -9.76 15.19 -1.18
CA PRO A 292 -11.15 15.33 -1.64
C PRO A 292 -12.21 15.17 -0.55
N TRP A 293 -11.90 14.44 0.52
CA TRP A 293 -12.78 14.24 1.66
C TRP A 293 -12.65 15.35 2.72
N PHE A 294 -11.73 16.30 2.55
CA PHE A 294 -11.61 17.44 3.43
C PHE A 294 -12.68 18.50 3.07
N PRO A 295 -13.43 19.05 4.04
CA PRO A 295 -14.68 19.79 3.80
C PRO A 295 -14.53 21.17 3.14
N LEU A 296 -13.33 21.57 2.72
CA LEU A 296 -13.15 22.79 1.93
C LEU A 296 -13.57 22.50 0.48
N GLU A 297 -14.38 23.37 -0.13
CA GLU A 297 -14.61 23.34 -1.58
C GLU A 297 -13.28 23.58 -2.29
N THR A 298 -12.60 22.50 -2.63
CA THR A 298 -11.27 22.55 -3.23
C THR A 298 -11.43 22.63 -4.74
N THR A 299 -11.02 23.76 -5.32
CA THR A 299 -10.89 23.87 -6.77
C THR A 299 -9.71 23.02 -7.25
N HIS A 300 -9.72 22.60 -8.53
CA HIS A 300 -8.59 21.89 -9.13
C HIS A 300 -7.25 22.64 -8.95
N ALA A 301 -7.28 23.97 -9.04
CA ALA A 301 -6.11 24.82 -8.81
C ALA A 301 -5.57 24.71 -7.38
N PHE A 302 -6.47 24.65 -6.39
CA PHE A 302 -6.10 24.50 -5.00
C PHE A 302 -5.45 23.13 -4.72
N LYS A 303 -6.03 22.04 -5.26
CA LYS A 303 -5.42 20.70 -5.17
C LYS A 303 -4.02 20.68 -5.78
N ALA A 304 -3.85 21.24 -6.98
CA ALA A 304 -2.55 21.34 -7.63
C ALA A 304 -1.54 22.13 -6.79
N ALA A 305 -1.95 23.25 -6.17
CA ALA A 305 -1.09 24.03 -5.29
C ALA A 305 -0.66 23.22 -4.04
N THR A 306 -1.57 22.45 -3.43
CA THR A 306 -1.23 21.58 -2.29
C THR A 306 -0.27 20.46 -2.71
N ASP A 307 -0.45 19.86 -3.88
CA ASP A 307 0.44 18.82 -4.40
C ASP A 307 1.85 19.37 -4.66
N ILE A 308 1.97 20.56 -5.24
CA ILE A 308 3.26 21.26 -5.45
C ILE A 308 3.93 21.57 -4.10
N ALA A 309 3.16 22.02 -3.10
CA ALA A 309 3.69 22.30 -1.77
C ALA A 309 4.24 21.02 -1.10
N ILE A 310 3.50 19.90 -1.19
CA ILE A 310 3.95 18.60 -0.67
C ILE A 310 5.24 18.15 -1.37
N GLN A 311 5.29 18.23 -2.70
CA GLN A 311 6.49 17.88 -3.47
C GLN A 311 7.70 18.75 -3.06
N SER A 312 7.49 20.05 -2.87
CA SER A 312 8.53 20.97 -2.42
C SER A 312 9.07 20.60 -1.03
N VAL A 313 8.18 20.26 -0.09
CA VAL A 313 8.58 19.79 1.24
C VAL A 313 9.33 18.46 1.17
N ARG A 314 8.92 17.53 0.29
CA ARG A 314 9.63 16.27 0.08
C ARG A 314 11.03 16.45 -0.49
N LEU A 315 11.20 17.36 -1.45
CA LEU A 315 12.52 17.73 -1.99
C LEU A 315 13.41 18.36 -0.91
N ALA A 316 12.84 19.18 -0.03
CA ALA A 316 13.57 19.73 1.12
C ALA A 316 14.03 18.61 2.09
N PHE A 317 13.17 17.62 2.35
CA PHE A 317 13.56 16.41 3.10
C PHE A 317 14.66 15.62 2.39
N ALA A 318 14.57 15.40 1.09
CA ALA A 318 15.57 14.69 0.30
C ALA A 318 16.94 15.39 0.37
N ALA A 319 16.97 16.71 0.17
CA ALA A 319 18.18 17.51 0.30
C ALA A 319 18.77 17.41 1.71
N LEU A 320 17.95 17.58 2.76
CA LEU A 320 18.40 17.47 4.15
C LEU A 320 18.95 16.08 4.46
N TYR A 321 18.29 15.03 3.97
CA TYR A 321 18.70 13.64 4.15
C TYR A 321 20.06 13.35 3.50
N LEU A 322 20.28 13.82 2.26
CA LEU A 322 21.56 13.70 1.56
C LEU A 322 22.67 14.51 2.25
N ILE A 323 22.36 15.72 2.74
CA ILE A 323 23.31 16.54 3.52
C ILE A 323 23.74 15.80 4.79
N ILE A 324 22.81 15.17 5.51
CA ILE A 324 23.11 14.39 6.73
C ILE A 324 24.05 13.22 6.41
N ILE A 325 23.78 12.46 5.34
CA ILE A 325 24.66 11.36 4.90
C ILE A 325 26.05 11.90 4.52
N GLY A 326 26.11 12.97 3.72
CA GLY A 326 27.37 13.58 3.28
C GLY A 326 28.22 14.12 4.43
N LEU A 327 27.59 14.80 5.40
CA LEU A 327 28.28 15.27 6.62
C LEU A 327 28.75 14.10 7.50
N GLY A 328 27.99 13.00 7.54
CA GLY A 328 28.39 11.76 8.23
C GLY A 328 29.66 11.16 7.63
N LEU A 329 29.75 11.10 6.29
CA LEU A 329 30.90 10.55 5.56
C LEU A 329 32.16 11.42 5.62
N ARG A 330 32.04 12.73 5.89
CA ARG A 330 33.19 13.64 6.07
C ARG A 330 33.94 13.45 7.39
N ARG A 331 33.37 12.73 8.36
CA ARG A 331 34.06 12.36 9.61
C ARG A 331 35.03 11.20 9.35
N PRO A 332 36.07 10.99 10.19
CA PRO A 332 37.08 9.95 9.96
C PRO A 332 36.43 8.60 9.65
N ALA A 333 36.73 8.07 8.47
CA ALA A 333 36.08 6.91 7.89
C ALA A 333 36.35 5.66 8.73
N ARG A 334 35.39 5.29 9.57
CA ARG A 334 35.32 3.94 10.13
C ARG A 334 34.50 3.08 9.17
N PRO A 335 34.84 1.80 8.96
CA PRO A 335 34.04 0.89 8.11
C PRO A 335 32.55 0.88 8.47
N SER A 336 32.23 1.02 9.76
CA SER A 336 30.86 1.12 10.27
C SER A 336 30.10 2.37 9.81
N THR A 337 30.79 3.45 9.46
CA THR A 337 30.18 4.70 8.94
C THR A 337 29.80 4.55 7.48
N CYS A 338 30.63 3.89 6.66
CA CYS A 338 30.29 3.57 5.28
C CYS A 338 29.10 2.61 5.19
N LEU A 339 29.08 1.56 6.02
CA LEU A 339 27.94 0.64 6.08
C LEU A 339 26.65 1.34 6.54
N ALA A 340 26.74 2.28 7.48
CA ALA A 340 25.59 3.07 7.90
C ALA A 340 25.10 4.03 6.80
N ALA A 341 26.00 4.65 6.04
CA ALA A 341 25.63 5.46 4.89
C ALA A 341 24.95 4.62 3.80
N LEU A 342 25.46 3.42 3.52
CA LEU A 342 24.81 2.47 2.61
C LEU A 342 23.40 2.11 3.09
N ALA A 343 23.24 1.82 4.39
CA ALA A 343 21.95 1.55 5.00
C ALA A 343 20.98 2.74 4.86
N ALA A 344 21.48 3.97 5.07
CA ALA A 344 20.70 5.19 4.88
C ALA A 344 20.27 5.39 3.43
N ILE A 345 21.13 5.10 2.46
CA ILE A 345 20.82 5.14 1.03
C ILE A 345 19.74 4.11 0.69
N LEU A 346 19.88 2.87 1.15
CA LEU A 346 18.91 1.81 0.89
C LEU A 346 17.50 2.16 1.41
N VAL A 347 17.39 2.68 2.63
CA VAL A 347 16.09 3.17 3.13
C VAL A 347 15.62 4.37 2.31
N GLY A 348 16.52 5.29 1.97
CA GLY A 348 16.24 6.47 1.16
C GLY A 348 15.59 6.15 -0.19
N ILE A 349 15.97 5.04 -0.83
CA ILE A 349 15.36 4.56 -2.09
C ILE A 349 13.85 4.34 -1.93
N GLY A 350 13.41 3.82 -0.79
CA GLY A 350 12.00 3.64 -0.48
C GLY A 350 11.30 4.92 -0.01
N LEU A 351 11.98 5.75 0.78
CA LEU A 351 11.42 7.01 1.30
C LEU A 351 11.12 8.04 0.21
N PHE A 352 12.02 8.12 -0.78
CA PHE A 352 11.97 9.10 -1.87
C PHE A 352 11.54 8.46 -3.19
N ALA A 353 10.61 7.50 -3.10
CA ALA A 353 10.19 6.73 -4.27
C ALA A 353 9.52 7.62 -5.34
N THR A 354 8.75 8.62 -4.93
CA THR A 354 8.11 9.58 -5.85
C THR A 354 9.15 10.36 -6.65
N GLU A 355 10.21 10.84 -6.00
CA GLU A 355 11.27 11.62 -6.63
C GLU A 355 12.06 10.77 -7.62
N LEU A 356 12.34 9.51 -7.28
CA LEU A 356 13.01 8.57 -8.19
C LEU A 356 12.14 8.22 -9.40
N ASN A 357 10.82 8.12 -9.25
CA ASN A 357 9.91 7.91 -10.36
C ASN A 357 9.90 9.12 -11.31
N ALA A 358 9.96 10.34 -10.77
CA ALA A 358 10.08 11.58 -11.56
C ALA A 358 11.40 11.65 -12.36
N LEU A 359 12.44 10.93 -11.93
CA LEU A 359 13.70 10.75 -12.66
C LEU A 359 13.65 9.62 -13.71
N GLY A 360 12.48 9.01 -13.92
CA GLY A 360 12.29 7.93 -14.90
C GLY A 360 12.73 6.55 -14.41
N ILE A 361 13.04 6.39 -13.11
CA ILE A 361 13.39 5.08 -12.55
C ILE A 361 12.09 4.31 -12.26
N PRO A 362 11.88 3.11 -12.84
CA PRO A 362 10.68 2.32 -12.59
C PRO A 362 10.44 2.07 -11.09
N GLY A 363 9.17 2.17 -10.68
CA GLY A 363 8.76 1.95 -9.30
C GLY A 363 8.55 0.48 -8.96
N ILE A 364 8.12 -0.33 -9.92
CA ILE A 364 7.73 -1.73 -9.77
C ILE A 364 8.27 -2.52 -10.96
N TRP A 365 8.78 -3.72 -10.70
CA TRP A 365 9.13 -4.72 -11.71
C TRP A 365 8.28 -5.97 -11.54
N PHE A 366 8.15 -6.78 -12.59
CA PHE A 366 7.28 -7.96 -12.60
C PHE A 366 8.06 -9.28 -12.81
N PRO A 367 9.03 -9.64 -11.95
CA PRO A 367 9.71 -10.93 -12.06
C PRO A 367 8.68 -12.06 -11.98
N TYR A 368 8.66 -12.92 -13.01
CA TYR A 368 7.71 -14.03 -13.13
C TYR A 368 6.23 -13.60 -13.02
N GLY A 369 5.91 -12.36 -13.45
CA GLY A 369 4.55 -11.83 -13.45
C GLY A 369 4.03 -11.38 -12.08
N THR A 370 4.89 -11.28 -11.07
CA THR A 370 4.51 -10.74 -9.74
C THR A 370 5.13 -9.36 -9.56
N GLY A 371 4.31 -8.37 -9.22
CA GLY A 371 4.78 -7.01 -8.95
C GLY A 371 5.66 -6.95 -7.70
N VAL A 372 6.87 -6.42 -7.84
CA VAL A 372 7.82 -6.18 -6.74
C VAL A 372 8.32 -4.75 -6.84
N ALA A 373 8.01 -3.97 -5.81
CA ALA A 373 8.38 -2.56 -5.74
C ALA A 373 9.87 -2.37 -5.48
N ARG A 374 10.45 -1.30 -6.01
CA ARG A 374 11.82 -0.85 -5.73
C ARG A 374 12.11 -0.71 -4.25
N GLY A 375 11.15 -0.19 -3.49
CA GLY A 375 11.24 -0.08 -2.04
C GLY A 375 11.46 -1.46 -1.39
N GLN A 376 10.78 -2.50 -1.86
CA GLN A 376 10.88 -3.85 -1.29
C GLN A 376 12.29 -4.43 -1.45
N TYR A 377 12.89 -4.31 -2.64
CA TYR A 377 14.29 -4.74 -2.84
C TYR A 377 15.26 -3.97 -1.95
N ALA A 378 15.10 -2.66 -1.86
CA ALA A 378 15.98 -1.82 -1.06
C ALA A 378 15.84 -2.11 0.44
N TYR A 379 14.61 -2.34 0.91
CA TYR A 379 14.33 -2.68 2.30
C TYR A 379 14.82 -4.08 2.66
N ALA A 380 14.70 -5.08 1.79
CA ALA A 380 15.28 -6.40 2.02
C ALA A 380 16.81 -6.32 2.23
N ALA A 381 17.52 -5.58 1.37
CA ALA A 381 18.96 -5.35 1.52
C ALA A 381 19.27 -4.56 2.81
N PHE A 382 18.47 -3.54 3.12
CA PHE A 382 18.61 -2.74 4.34
C PHE A 382 18.44 -3.58 5.60
N ILE A 383 17.44 -4.46 5.65
CA ILE A 383 17.16 -5.33 6.79
C ILE A 383 18.38 -6.20 7.10
N ALA A 384 18.94 -6.87 6.07
CA ALA A 384 20.13 -7.71 6.22
C ALA A 384 21.35 -6.90 6.69
N LEU A 385 21.55 -5.71 6.11
CA LEU A 385 22.66 -4.82 6.46
C LEU A 385 22.55 -4.28 7.90
N LEU A 386 21.35 -3.84 8.31
CA LEU A 386 21.13 -3.33 9.66
C LEU A 386 21.27 -4.44 10.69
N PHE A 387 20.76 -5.64 10.39
CA PHE A 387 20.95 -6.82 11.23
C PHE A 387 22.44 -7.10 11.49
N ALA A 388 23.25 -7.14 10.42
CA ALA A 388 24.69 -7.32 10.54
C ALA A 388 25.37 -6.20 11.35
N LEU A 389 24.97 -4.93 11.14
CA LEU A 389 25.47 -3.80 11.92
C LEU A 389 25.17 -3.91 13.42
N ILE A 390 23.96 -4.35 13.77
CA ILE A 390 23.57 -4.56 15.17
C ILE A 390 24.40 -5.70 15.80
N LEU A 391 24.61 -6.80 15.08
CA LEU A 391 25.44 -7.92 15.55
C LEU A 391 26.92 -7.55 15.74
N LEU A 392 27.49 -6.78 14.81
CA LEU A 392 28.86 -6.29 14.93
C LEU A 392 29.02 -5.37 16.16
N ARG A 393 27.99 -4.57 16.48
CA ARG A 393 28.01 -3.75 17.70
C ARG A 393 27.81 -4.58 18.97
N SER A 394 26.91 -5.56 18.98
CA SER A 394 26.67 -6.39 20.16
C SER A 394 27.90 -7.22 20.54
N THR A 395 28.59 -7.82 19.54
CA THR A 395 29.86 -8.54 19.76
C THR A 395 30.97 -7.63 20.24
N GLY A 396 31.07 -6.40 19.70
CA GLY A 396 31.97 -5.37 20.20
C GLY A 396 31.71 -5.02 21.67
N TYR A 397 30.44 -4.94 22.08
CA TYR A 397 30.07 -4.66 23.46
C TYR A 397 30.36 -5.83 24.41
N ALA A 398 30.10 -7.08 23.99
CA ALA A 398 30.45 -8.26 24.76
C ALA A 398 31.97 -8.34 25.03
N ARG A 399 32.79 -8.09 24.00
CA ARG A 399 34.26 -8.06 24.14
C ARG A 399 34.75 -6.95 25.07
N ALA A 400 34.15 -5.75 24.98
CA ALA A 400 34.50 -4.63 25.85
C ALA A 400 34.17 -4.95 27.32
N ARG A 401 33.00 -5.54 27.58
CA ARG A 401 32.58 -5.93 28.94
C ARG A 401 33.49 -7.02 29.52
N GLN A 402 33.85 -8.04 28.73
CA GLN A 402 34.77 -9.07 29.16
C GLN A 402 36.16 -8.51 29.50
N LYS A 403 36.61 -7.49 28.76
CA LYS A 403 37.86 -6.79 29.08
C LYS A 403 37.74 -5.98 30.38
N ASP A 404 36.67 -5.21 30.56
CA ASP A 404 36.43 -4.44 31.80
C ASP A 404 36.36 -5.38 33.03
N ASP A 405 35.68 -6.53 32.92
CA ASP A 405 35.60 -7.54 33.99
C ASP A 405 36.98 -8.18 34.27
N SER A 406 37.78 -8.44 33.23
CA SER A 406 39.13 -9.00 33.38
C SER A 406 40.10 -8.00 34.03
N ASP A 407 40.04 -6.74 33.63
CA ASP A 407 40.85 -5.66 34.22
C ASP A 407 40.43 -5.40 35.68
N ALA A 408 39.14 -5.45 35.99
CA ALA A 408 38.64 -5.37 37.37
C ALA A 408 39.15 -6.52 38.26
N LEU A 409 39.19 -7.77 37.74
CA LEU A 409 39.74 -8.93 38.46
C LEU A 409 41.26 -8.82 38.66
N LEU A 410 41.99 -8.24 37.70
CA LEU A 410 43.44 -8.04 37.82
C LEU A 410 43.79 -6.96 38.84
N HIS A 411 42.97 -5.92 38.97
CA HIS A 411 43.16 -4.81 39.91
C HIS A 411 42.50 -5.02 41.30
N ALA A 412 41.78 -6.12 41.51
CA ALA A 412 41.28 -6.51 42.83
C ALA A 412 42.43 -6.89 43.78
N SER A 413 42.46 -6.26 44.96
CA SER A 413 43.46 -6.46 46.02
C SER A 413 43.58 -7.93 46.46
N PRO A 414 44.77 -8.41 46.88
CA PRO A 414 44.96 -9.79 47.36
C PRO A 414 44.03 -10.19 48.51
N SER A 415 43.50 -9.22 49.27
CA SER A 415 42.56 -9.46 50.38
C SER A 415 41.16 -9.92 49.96
N GLU A 416 40.81 -9.82 48.68
CA GLU A 416 39.50 -10.23 48.15
C GLU A 416 39.55 -11.56 47.36
N ARG A 417 40.74 -12.13 47.10
CA ARG A 417 40.89 -13.39 46.34
C ARG A 417 40.75 -14.67 47.17
N THR A 418 40.59 -14.56 48.49
CA THR A 418 40.55 -15.72 49.43
C THR A 418 39.29 -15.78 50.29
N ARG A 419 38.15 -15.31 49.79
CA ARG A 419 36.82 -15.65 50.36
C ARG A 419 35.94 -16.36 49.36
#